data_AF-O13274-F1
#
_entry.id   AF-O13274-F1
#
_cell.length_a   1.000
_cell.length_b   1.000
_cell.length_c   1.000
_cell.angle_alpha   90.00
_cell.angle_beta   90.00
_cell.angle_gamma   90.00
#
_symmetry.space_group_name_H-M   'P 1'
#
loop_
_entity.id
_entity.type
_entity.pdbx_description
1 polymer ?
#
loop_
_entity_poly.entity_id
_entity_poly.type
_entity_poly.pdbx_seq_one_letter_code
_entity_poly.pdbx_strand_id
1 'polypeptide(L)'
;MKLSIVISICVLLYFSGHTLARSVPRIGIDCQGYGSACTKEYRPICGSDDVTYENECLFCAAKRENRWGILVGHRGACIAWGGMVEELREWSSD
;
A
#
# COMPACT_ATOMS: atom_id res chain seq x y z
N MET A 1 37.73 -13.62 28.59
CA MET A 1 36.26 -13.47 28.72
C MET A 1 35.80 -12.47 27.69
N LYS A 2 35.19 -12.88 26.59
CA LYS A 2 35.37 -14.08 25.75
C LYS A 2 34.64 -13.65 24.50
N LEU A 3 35.32 -13.54 23.36
CA LEU A 3 34.75 -13.14 22.07
C LEU A 3 33.40 -13.87 21.77
N SER A 4 33.25 -15.07 22.32
CA SER A 4 32.03 -15.88 22.40
C SER A 4 30.79 -15.18 22.99
N ILE A 5 30.94 -14.30 24.00
CA ILE A 5 29.84 -13.53 24.61
C ILE A 5 29.34 -12.48 23.61
N VAL A 6 30.25 -11.79 22.93
CA VAL A 6 29.92 -10.77 21.92
C VAL A 6 29.18 -11.42 20.75
N ILE A 7 29.67 -12.56 20.26
CA ILE A 7 29.02 -13.32 19.18
C ILE A 7 27.61 -13.75 19.60
N SER A 8 27.44 -14.25 20.83
CA SER A 8 26.14 -14.68 21.33
C SER A 8 25.14 -13.51 21.43
N ILE A 9 25.57 -12.35 21.92
CA ILE A 9 24.75 -11.12 21.95
C ILE A 9 24.36 -10.69 20.53
N CYS A 10 25.30 -10.66 19.58
CA CYS A 10 25.02 -10.29 18.20
C CYS A 10 24.00 -11.23 17.54
N VAL A 11 24.11 -12.54 17.76
CA VAL A 11 23.17 -13.53 17.22
C VAL A 11 21.77 -13.35 17.81
N LEU A 12 21.65 -13.07 19.11
CA LEU A 12 20.36 -12.83 19.77
C LEU A 12 19.71 -11.52 19.31
N LEU A 13 20.49 -10.45 19.13
CA LEU A 13 20.00 -9.16 18.60
C LEU A 13 19.58 -9.27 17.12
N TYR A 14 20.31 -10.06 16.34
CA TYR A 14 19.95 -10.35 14.95
C TYR A 14 18.67 -11.17 14.84
N PHE A 15 18.48 -12.19 15.69
CA PHE A 15 17.31 -13.06 15.67
C PHE A 15 16.04 -12.35 16.16
N SER A 16 16.16 -11.50 17.17
CA SER A 16 15.08 -10.61 17.60
C SER A 16 14.74 -9.55 16.54
N GLY A 17 15.73 -9.10 15.77
CA GLY A 17 15.55 -8.22 14.60
C GLY A 17 14.84 -8.89 13.40
N HIS A 18 15.03 -10.20 13.19
CA HIS A 18 14.38 -10.94 12.09
C HIS A 18 12.89 -11.22 12.30
N THR A 19 12.39 -11.13 13.54
CA THR A 19 10.97 -11.42 13.82
C THR A 19 10.06 -10.19 13.68
N LEU A 20 10.60 -9.04 13.21
CA LEU A 20 9.83 -7.83 12.92
C LEU A 20 9.51 -7.64 11.43
N ALA A 21 9.49 -8.71 10.64
CA ALA A 21 8.66 -8.76 9.43
C ALA A 21 7.18 -8.92 9.84
N ARG A 22 6.69 -8.04 10.72
CA ARG A 22 5.28 -7.94 11.11
C ARG A 22 4.53 -7.46 9.88
N SER A 23 3.92 -8.41 9.16
CA SER A 23 2.65 -8.28 8.44
C SER A 23 2.22 -6.84 8.17
N VAL A 24 2.96 -6.11 7.34
CA VAL A 24 2.42 -4.89 6.75
C VAL A 24 1.22 -5.38 5.94
N PRO A 25 -0.01 -4.91 6.22
CA PRO A 25 -1.13 -5.21 5.34
C PRO A 25 -0.79 -4.54 4.01
N ARG A 26 -0.21 -5.31 3.10
CA ARG A 26 -0.10 -4.94 1.71
C ARG A 26 -1.55 -4.84 1.26
N ILE A 27 -2.05 -3.60 1.14
CA ILE A 27 -3.25 -3.36 0.35
C ILE A 27 -2.84 -3.76 -1.07
N GLY A 28 -3.01 -5.05 -1.39
CA GLY A 28 -2.65 -5.65 -2.64
C GLY A 28 -3.88 -5.74 -3.51
N ILE A 29 -3.79 -5.19 -4.73
CA ILE A 29 -4.79 -5.43 -5.77
C ILE A 29 -4.24 -6.57 -6.63
N ASP A 30 -5.03 -7.63 -6.76
CA ASP A 30 -4.71 -8.74 -7.66
C ASP A 30 -5.11 -8.35 -9.09
N CYS A 31 -4.10 -8.11 -9.93
CA CYS A 31 -4.29 -7.72 -11.31
C CYS A 31 -4.54 -8.89 -12.27
N GLN A 32 -4.51 -10.14 -11.78
CA GLN A 32 -4.73 -11.31 -12.62
C GLN A 32 -6.18 -11.44 -13.11
N GLY A 33 -7.14 -10.82 -12.40
CA GLY A 33 -8.56 -10.83 -12.76
C GLY A 33 -9.01 -9.73 -13.73
N TYR A 34 -8.16 -8.75 -14.04
CA TYR A 34 -8.51 -7.61 -14.89
C TYR A 34 -8.07 -7.81 -16.35
N GLY A 35 -9.06 -7.90 -17.24
CA GLY A 35 -8.86 -8.06 -18.69
C GLY A 35 -8.46 -6.78 -19.42
N SER A 36 -8.81 -6.69 -20.71
CA SER A 36 -8.59 -5.51 -21.55
C SER A 36 -9.71 -4.46 -21.45
N ALA A 37 -10.87 -4.84 -20.89
CA ALA A 37 -12.02 -3.97 -20.70
C ALA A 37 -12.28 -3.73 -19.21
N CYS A 38 -12.53 -2.46 -18.86
CA CYS A 38 -12.87 -2.04 -17.50
C CYS A 38 -14.30 -1.52 -17.45
N THR A 39 -14.99 -1.79 -16.34
CA THR A 39 -16.26 -1.11 -16.03
C THR A 39 -16.00 0.36 -15.70
N LYS A 40 -17.04 1.19 -15.81
CA LYS A 40 -17.00 2.61 -15.42
C LYS A 40 -17.34 2.84 -13.95
N GLU A 41 -17.10 1.84 -13.11
CA GLU A 41 -17.36 1.96 -11.69
C GLU A 41 -16.30 2.85 -11.05
N TYR A 42 -16.73 3.74 -10.15
CA TYR A 42 -15.84 4.65 -9.43
C TYR A 42 -15.54 4.10 -8.03
N ARG A 43 -14.36 3.49 -7.88
CA ARG A 43 -13.78 3.00 -6.63
C ARG A 43 -12.30 3.41 -6.59
N PRO A 44 -12.00 4.69 -6.30
CA PRO A 44 -10.69 5.28 -6.57
C PRO A 44 -9.58 4.68 -5.71
N ILE A 45 -8.36 4.71 -6.25
CA ILE A 45 -7.14 4.19 -5.62
C ILE A 45 -6.00 5.16 -5.87
N CYS A 46 -5.25 5.48 -4.83
CA CYS A 46 -4.04 6.26 -4.95
C CYS A 46 -2.86 5.32 -5.16
N GLY A 47 -2.17 5.48 -6.29
CA GLY A 47 -0.92 4.78 -6.57
C GLY A 47 0.26 5.38 -5.82
N SER A 48 1.38 4.64 -5.77
CA SER A 48 2.65 5.13 -5.23
C SER A 48 3.32 6.20 -6.09
N ASP A 49 2.72 6.52 -7.22
CA ASP A 49 3.08 7.56 -8.18
C ASP A 49 2.24 8.83 -8.00
N ASP A 50 1.47 8.93 -6.91
CA ASP A 50 0.55 10.02 -6.58
C ASP A 50 -0.56 10.24 -7.63
N VAL A 51 -0.84 9.22 -8.46
CA VAL A 51 -1.93 9.22 -9.44
C VAL A 51 -3.16 8.53 -8.85
N THR A 52 -4.33 9.17 -9.03
CA THR A 52 -5.62 8.54 -8.71
C THR A 52 -6.11 7.71 -9.89
N TYR A 53 -6.32 6.43 -9.64
CA TYR A 53 -6.93 5.50 -10.59
C TYR A 53 -8.40 5.33 -10.24
N GLU A 54 -9.31 5.53 -11.18
CA GLU A 54 -10.76 5.55 -10.89
C GLU A 54 -11.29 4.22 -10.35
N ASN A 55 -10.62 3.11 -10.67
CA ASN A 55 -10.88 1.79 -10.12
C ASN A 55 -9.66 0.86 -10.23
N GLU A 56 -9.78 -0.31 -9.59
CA GLU A 56 -8.76 -1.36 -9.57
C GLU A 56 -8.39 -1.85 -10.98
N CYS A 57 -9.34 -1.87 -11.92
CA CYS A 57 -9.08 -2.30 -13.30
C CYS A 57 -8.15 -1.33 -14.01
N LEU A 58 -8.42 -0.02 -13.93
CA LEU A 58 -7.56 1.01 -14.51
C LEU A 58 -6.19 1.06 -13.83
N PHE A 59 -6.14 0.88 -12.50
CA PHE A 59 -4.88 0.72 -11.79
C PHE A 59 -4.06 -0.45 -12.33
N CYS A 60 -4.69 -1.60 -12.54
CA CYS A 60 -4.02 -2.80 -13.06
C CYS A 60 -3.57 -2.66 -14.52
N ALA A 61 -4.33 -1.96 -15.35
CA ALA A 61 -3.92 -1.62 -16.72
C ALA A 61 -2.64 -0.77 -16.70
N ALA A 62 -2.63 0.32 -15.94
CA ALA A 62 -1.46 1.20 -15.81
C ALA A 62 -0.26 0.48 -15.16
N LYS A 63 -0.50 -0.34 -14.14
CA LYS A 63 0.54 -1.15 -13.51
C LYS A 63 1.19 -2.11 -14.50
N ARG A 64 0.42 -2.73 -15.40
CA ARG A 64 0.95 -3.61 -16.46
C ARG A 64 1.78 -2.82 -17.48
N GLU A 65 1.33 -1.64 -17.88
CA GLU A 65 2.05 -0.74 -18.79
C GLU A 65 3.39 -0.26 -18.18
N ASN A 66 3.38 0.05 -16.88
CA ASN A 66 4.57 0.49 -16.14
C ASN A 66 5.40 -0.67 -15.57
N ARG A 67 5.40 -1.85 -16.22
CA ARG A 67 6.20 -3.03 -15.82
C ARG A 67 6.10 -3.38 -14.33
N TRP A 68 4.90 -3.28 -13.76
CA TRP A 68 4.57 -3.58 -12.37
C TRP A 68 5.22 -2.65 -11.33
N GLY A 69 5.73 -1.49 -11.76
CA GLY A 69 6.41 -0.52 -10.90
C GLY A 69 5.50 0.30 -9.98
N ILE A 70 4.18 0.26 -10.19
CA ILE A 70 3.21 1.03 -9.39
C ILE A 70 2.71 0.17 -8.24
N LEU A 71 2.93 0.64 -7.01
CA LEU A 71 2.38 0.05 -5.80
C LEU A 71 1.09 0.76 -5.41
N VAL A 72 0.27 0.11 -4.59
CA VAL A 72 -0.88 0.79 -3.98
C VAL A 72 -0.35 1.66 -2.85
N GLY A 73 -0.66 2.95 -2.88
CA GLY A 73 -0.45 3.86 -1.76
C GLY A 73 -1.56 3.65 -0.73
N HIS A 74 -2.80 3.95 -1.12
CA HIS A 74 -3.99 3.73 -0.30
C HIS A 74 -5.26 3.62 -1.15
N ARG A 75 -6.34 3.12 -0.55
CA ARG A 75 -7.68 3.20 -1.16
C ARG A 75 -8.21 4.64 -1.07
N GLY A 76 -9.00 5.05 -2.04
CA GLY A 76 -9.44 6.44 -2.20
C GLY A 76 -8.60 7.21 -3.22
N ALA A 77 -9.05 8.41 -3.57
CA ALA A 77 -8.28 9.31 -4.42
C ALA A 77 -7.05 9.85 -3.68
N CYS A 78 -5.97 10.16 -4.41
CA CYS A 78 -4.83 10.86 -3.86
C CYS A 78 -5.23 12.27 -3.40
N ILE A 79 -4.54 12.77 -2.38
CA ILE A 79 -4.68 14.16 -1.94
C ILE A 79 -4.03 15.09 -2.97
N ALA A 80 -4.83 15.84 -3.71
CA ALA A 80 -4.30 16.99 -4.43
C ALA A 80 -4.00 18.08 -3.40
N TRP A 81 -2.74 18.55 -3.34
CA TRP A 81 -2.34 19.63 -2.44
C TRP A 81 -3.23 20.86 -2.74
N GLY A 82 -4.16 21.13 -1.83
CA GLY A 82 -5.31 22.03 -2.03
C GLY A 82 -6.65 21.53 -1.49
N GLY A 83 -6.76 20.28 -1.03
CA GLY A 83 -7.99 19.73 -0.44
C GLY A 83 -7.83 19.27 1.02
N MET A 84 -7.94 20.21 1.97
CA MET A 84 -8.37 19.89 3.33
C MET A 84 -9.83 20.33 3.47
N VAL A 85 -10.76 19.36 3.53
CA VAL A 85 -11.99 19.31 4.35
C VAL A 85 -12.53 17.88 4.16
N GLU A 86 -12.78 17.02 5.15
CA GLU A 86 -13.01 17.21 6.57
C GLU A 86 -12.90 15.84 7.27
N GLU A 87 -12.05 15.75 8.28
CA GLU A 87 -12.16 14.76 9.36
C GLU A 87 -13.35 15.14 10.28
N LEU A 88 -14.58 15.31 9.74
CA LEU A 88 -15.79 15.60 10.52
C LEU A 88 -17.07 15.05 9.87
N ARG A 89 -17.39 13.77 10.13
CA ARG A 89 -18.79 13.32 10.15
C ARG A 89 -19.12 12.18 11.12
N GLU A 90 -18.37 12.07 12.22
CA GLU A 90 -18.84 11.39 13.44
C GLU A 90 -19.60 12.39 14.35
N TRP A 91 -20.63 13.04 13.80
CA TRP A 91 -21.80 13.53 14.56
C TRP A 91 -22.87 14.08 13.61
N SER A 92 -23.65 13.20 12.99
CA SER A 92 -25.03 13.52 12.62
C SER A 92 -25.84 12.22 12.49
N SER A 93 -26.73 11.98 13.45
CA SER A 93 -27.67 10.84 13.64
C SER A 93 -27.02 9.66 14.36
N ASP A 94 -27.21 9.41 15.65
CA ASP A 94 -28.34 9.66 16.57
C ASP A 94 -27.94 10.35 17.89
#